data_AF-A0A3D4DKE1-F1
#
_entry.id   AF-A0A3D4DKE1-F1
#
_cell.length_a   1.000
_cell.length_b   1.000
_cell.length_c   1.000
_cell.angle_alpha   90.00
_cell.angle_beta   90.00
_cell.angle_gamma   90.00
#
_symmetry.space_group_name_H-M   'P 1'
#
loop_
_entity.id
_entity.type
_entity.pdbx_description
1 polymer ?
#
loop_
_entity_poly.entity_id
_entity_poly.type
_entity_poly.pdbx_seq_one_letter_code
_entity_poly.pdbx_strand_id
1 'polypeptide(L)'
;MRPVAPETWTLTQPATPLRARPGTAHPPGATVAEGGVNFSVFSEHASDMELLLFESATAPEPFQVISLTDPEHRAFHFWHVFVEG
;
A
#
# COMPACT_ATOMS: atom_id res chain seq x y z
N MET A 1 -33.25 -34.37 14.30
CA MET A 1 -33.02 -33.01 13.73
C MET A 1 -31.93 -32.36 14.56
N ARG A 2 -30.71 -32.20 14.02
CA ARG A 2 -29.60 -31.48 14.69
C ARG A 2 -29.74 -29.98 14.39
N PRO A 3 -29.58 -29.07 15.36
CA PRO A 3 -29.47 -27.65 15.05
C PRO A 3 -28.10 -27.40 14.41
N VAL A 4 -28.09 -26.74 13.25
CA VAL A 4 -26.91 -26.19 12.61
C VAL A 4 -26.44 -25.00 13.44
N ALA A 5 -25.18 -25.01 13.88
CA ALA A 5 -24.58 -23.88 14.61
C ALA A 5 -24.45 -22.66 13.67
N PRO A 6 -24.61 -21.43 14.18
CA PRO A 6 -24.41 -20.25 13.37
C PRO A 6 -22.93 -20.11 13.01
N GLU A 7 -22.69 -19.92 11.72
CA GLU A 7 -21.39 -19.76 11.12
C GLU A 7 -20.66 -18.57 11.78
N THR A 8 -19.43 -18.83 12.24
CA THR A 8 -18.48 -17.79 12.66
C THR A 8 -18.30 -16.83 11.50
N TRP A 9 -18.91 -15.65 11.60
CA TRP A 9 -18.59 -14.52 10.73
C TRP A 9 -17.13 -14.14 11.03
N THR A 10 -16.24 -14.39 10.09
CA THR A 10 -14.96 -13.70 10.06
C THR A 10 -15.31 -12.24 9.78
N LEU A 11 -15.23 -11.35 10.77
CA LEU A 11 -15.11 -9.94 10.40
C LEU A 11 -13.84 -9.86 9.58
N THR A 12 -13.96 -9.49 8.31
CA THR A 12 -12.92 -8.67 7.69
C THR A 12 -12.81 -7.45 8.60
N GLN A 13 -11.90 -7.51 9.57
CA GLN A 13 -11.55 -6.32 10.33
C GLN A 13 -11.02 -5.35 9.27
N PRO A 14 -11.56 -4.13 9.15
CA PRO A 14 -10.96 -3.18 8.23
C PRO A 14 -9.51 -3.03 8.66
N ALA A 15 -8.59 -3.41 7.76
CA ALA A 15 -7.17 -3.28 8.03
C ALA A 15 -6.89 -1.82 8.40
N THR A 16 -6.28 -1.61 9.55
CA THR A 16 -5.95 -0.27 10.04
C THR A 16 -5.15 0.44 8.96
N PRO A 17 -5.54 1.67 8.54
CA PRO A 17 -4.82 2.37 7.49
C PRO A 17 -3.37 2.56 7.92
N LEU A 18 -2.46 2.11 7.07
CA LEU A 18 -1.03 2.25 7.27
C LEU A 18 -0.62 3.70 7.05
N ARG A 19 0.33 4.17 7.85
CA ARG A 19 0.89 5.51 7.69
C ARG A 19 1.85 5.51 6.51
N ALA A 20 1.83 6.59 5.75
CA ALA A 20 2.70 6.79 4.62
C ALA A 20 3.47 8.12 4.78
N ARG A 21 4.73 8.12 4.37
CA ARG A 21 5.60 9.31 4.38
C ARG A 21 6.51 9.29 3.15
N PRO A 22 7.16 10.40 2.78
CA PRO A 22 8.18 10.39 1.74
C PRO A 22 9.23 9.30 2.00
N GLY A 23 9.51 8.52 0.97
CA GLY A 23 10.51 7.44 0.95
C GLY A 23 11.80 7.86 0.27
N THR A 24 12.47 6.92 -0.40
CA THR A 24 13.66 7.17 -1.21
C THR A 24 13.52 6.60 -2.62
N ALA A 25 14.08 7.29 -3.60
CA ALA A 25 14.07 6.86 -5.01
C ALA A 25 14.81 5.53 -5.25
N HIS A 26 15.75 5.18 -4.38
CA HIS A 26 16.52 3.94 -4.51
C HIS A 26 16.42 3.11 -3.24
N PRO A 27 16.46 1.77 -3.38
CA PRO A 27 16.42 1.02 -4.65
C PRO A 27 15.01 1.02 -5.28
N PRO A 28 14.88 0.81 -6.60
CA PRO A 28 13.59 0.67 -7.28
C PRO A 28 12.87 -0.63 -6.89
N GLY A 29 11.55 -0.62 -6.97
CA GLY A 29 10.66 -1.71 -6.53
C GLY A 29 10.19 -1.53 -5.09
N ALA A 30 9.75 -2.62 -4.47
CA ALA A 30 9.37 -2.66 -3.07
C ALA A 30 10.54 -3.22 -2.24
N THR A 31 11.05 -2.43 -1.30
CA THR A 31 12.20 -2.79 -0.46
C THR A 31 11.85 -2.69 1.00
N VAL A 32 12.02 -3.81 1.71
CA VAL A 32 11.84 -3.87 3.16
C VAL A 32 12.94 -3.09 3.85
N ALA A 33 12.55 -2.25 4.79
CA ALA A 33 13.44 -1.47 5.62
C ALA A 33 12.95 -1.51 7.08
N GLU A 34 13.73 -0.95 7.99
CA GLU A 34 13.33 -0.89 9.39
C GLU A 34 12.04 -0.07 9.54
N GLY A 35 11.01 -0.70 10.13
CA GLY A 35 9.71 -0.08 10.38
C GLY A 35 8.75 -0.01 9.19
N GLY A 36 9.06 -0.66 8.05
CA GLY A 36 8.13 -0.64 6.91
C GLY A 36 8.72 -1.03 5.57
N VAL A 37 8.10 -0.55 4.50
CA VAL A 37 8.49 -0.84 3.11
C VAL A 37 8.62 0.47 2.33
N ASN A 38 9.76 0.64 1.67
CA ASN A 38 9.96 1.69 0.69
C ASN A 38 9.54 1.18 -0.70
N PHE A 39 8.59 1.87 -1.32
CA PHE A 39 8.22 1.67 -2.71
C PHE A 39 8.88 2.75 -3.55
N SER A 40 9.50 2.36 -4.67
CA SER A 40 10.02 3.27 -5.66
C SER A 40 9.73 2.79 -7.08
N VAL A 41 9.12 3.64 -7.90
CA VAL A 41 8.68 3.32 -9.26
C VAL A 41 9.19 4.40 -10.22
N PHE A 42 9.85 3.96 -11.28
CA PHE A 42 10.26 4.87 -12.35
C PHE A 42 9.05 5.21 -13.24
N SER A 43 8.79 6.49 -13.43
CA SER A 43 7.91 7.01 -14.47
C SER A 43 8.34 8.42 -14.86
N GLU A 44 8.73 8.59 -16.13
CA GLU A 44 9.19 9.87 -16.67
C GLU A 44 8.04 10.89 -16.77
N HIS A 45 6.88 10.43 -17.21
CA HIS A 45 5.77 11.28 -17.66
C HIS A 45 4.52 11.23 -16.78
N ALA A 46 4.46 10.39 -15.74
CA ALA A 46 3.33 10.42 -14.82
C ALA A 46 3.19 11.83 -14.22
N SER A 47 1.94 12.30 -14.14
CA SER A 47 1.57 13.51 -13.40
C SER A 47 1.27 13.19 -11.94
N ASP A 48 0.74 12.00 -11.69
CA ASP A 48 0.28 11.50 -10.40
C ASP A 48 0.49 9.98 -10.35
N MET A 49 0.59 9.43 -9.14
CA MET A 49 0.68 7.98 -8.93
C MET A 49 -0.15 7.57 -7.72
N GLU A 50 -0.72 6.37 -7.76
CA GLU A 50 -1.42 5.78 -6.61
C GLU A 50 -0.80 4.44 -6.25
N LEU A 51 -0.51 4.25 -4.96
CA LEU A 51 -0.12 2.97 -4.40
C LEU A 51 -1.34 2.29 -3.80
N LEU A 52 -1.71 1.13 -4.35
CA LEU A 52 -2.85 0.33 -3.91
C LEU A 52 -2.36 -0.79 -3.00
N LEU A 53 -2.90 -0.86 -1.78
CA LEU A 53 -2.60 -1.89 -0.79
C LEU A 53 -3.79 -2.83 -0.65
N PHE A 54 -3.52 -4.14 -0.76
CA PHE A 54 -4.52 -5.20 -0.70
C PHE A 54 -4.29 -6.07 0.53
N GLU A 55 -5.38 -6.54 1.15
CA GLU A 55 -5.30 -7.37 2.37
C GLU A 55 -4.73 -8.76 2.04
N SER A 56 -4.97 -9.24 0.82
CA SER A 56 -4.44 -10.51 0.32
C SER A 56 -4.28 -10.47 -1.20
N ALA A 57 -3.55 -11.43 -1.74
CA ALA A 57 -3.35 -11.58 -3.18
C ALA A 57 -4.65 -11.86 -3.97
N THR A 58 -5.73 -12.28 -3.28
CA THR A 58 -7.03 -12.59 -3.89
C THR A 58 -8.08 -11.52 -3.60
N ALA A 59 -7.73 -10.43 -2.89
CA ALA A 59 -8.67 -9.37 -2.60
C ALA A 59 -9.07 -8.64 -3.89
N PRO A 60 -10.38 -8.45 -4.17
CA PRO A 60 -10.84 -7.81 -5.40
C PRO A 60 -10.64 -6.29 -5.39
N GLU A 61 -10.54 -5.68 -4.21
CA GLU A 61 -10.40 -4.25 -4.00
C GLU A 61 -9.26 -3.96 -3.00
N PRO A 62 -8.56 -2.83 -3.15
CA PRO A 62 -7.56 -2.42 -2.16
C PRO A 62 -8.24 -2.00 -0.85
N PHE A 63 -7.64 -2.35 0.28
CA PHE A 63 -8.11 -1.83 1.57
C PHE A 63 -7.64 -0.39 1.81
N GLN A 64 -6.59 0.04 1.10
CA GLN A 64 -6.06 1.40 1.19
C GLN A 64 -5.45 1.84 -0.13
N VAL A 65 -5.68 3.10 -0.51
CA VAL A 65 -5.05 3.77 -1.65
C VAL A 65 -4.29 4.97 -1.12
N ILE A 66 -3.00 5.06 -1.47
CA ILE A 66 -2.12 6.17 -1.10
C ILE A 66 -1.82 6.97 -2.36
N SER A 67 -2.39 8.17 -2.46
CA SER A 67 -2.16 9.09 -3.58
C SER A 67 -0.83 9.82 -3.42
N LEU A 68 0.05 9.67 -4.39
CA LEU A 68 1.33 10.35 -4.52
C LEU A 68 1.14 11.50 -5.50
N THR A 69 0.61 12.61 -5.00
CA THR A 69 0.38 13.85 -5.77
C THR A 69 1.34 14.96 -5.33
N ASP A 70 1.90 14.85 -4.12
CA ASP A 70 2.86 15.83 -3.60
C ASP A 70 4.25 15.65 -4.26
N PRO A 71 4.91 16.74 -4.69
CA PRO A 71 6.29 16.69 -5.18
C PRO A 71 7.29 15.99 -4.24
N GLU A 72 7.05 15.96 -2.93
CA GLU A 72 7.89 15.23 -1.96
C GLU A 72 7.98 13.72 -2.25
N HIS A 73 6.99 13.16 -2.95
CA HIS A 73 7.00 11.76 -3.38
C HIS A 73 7.72 11.54 -4.71
N ARG A 74 8.35 12.56 -5.30
CA ARG A 74 9.00 12.46 -6.61
C ARG A 74 10.40 13.06 -6.59
N ALA A 75 11.38 12.23 -6.91
CA ALA A 75 12.76 12.66 -7.15
C ALA A 75 13.14 12.31 -8.60
N PHE A 76 13.38 13.34 -9.43
CA PHE A 76 13.52 13.19 -10.89
C PHE A 76 12.32 12.44 -11.51
N HIS A 77 12.55 11.21 -11.97
CA HIS A 77 11.56 10.34 -12.60
C HIS A 77 11.17 9.17 -11.68
N PHE A 78 11.57 9.20 -10.40
CA PHE A 78 11.23 8.18 -9.43
C PHE A 78 10.17 8.68 -8.46
N TRP A 79 9.03 8.01 -8.50
CA TRP A 79 7.96 8.13 -7.53
C TRP A 79 8.25 7.21 -6.36
N HIS A 80 8.12 7.70 -5.13
CA HIS A 80 8.51 6.95 -3.96
C HIS A 80 7.69 7.29 -2.72
N VAL A 81 7.47 6.26 -1.91
CA VAL A 81 6.73 6.36 -0.64
C VAL A 81 7.21 5.28 0.31
N PHE A 82 7.32 5.63 1.59
CA PHE A 82 7.56 4.70 2.66
C PHE A 82 6.25 4.43 3.39
N VAL A 83 5.84 3.17 3.44
CA VAL A 83 4.66 2.71 4.18
C VAL A 83 5.13 2.08 5.48
N GLU A 84 4.64 2.60 6.61
CA GLU A 84 4.96 2.11 7.96
C GLU A 84 4.14 0.85 8.27
N GLY A 85 4.77 -0.14 8.91
CA GLY A 85 4.19 -1.44 9.24
C GLY A 85 4.32 -1.84 10.71
#